data_AF-A0A0U2YKY8-F1
#
_entry.id   AF-A0A0U2YKY8-F1
#
_cell.length_a   1.000
_cell.length_b   1.000
_cell.length_c   1.000
_cell.angle_alpha   90.00
_cell.angle_beta   90.00
_cell.angle_gamma   90.00
#
_symmetry.space_group_name_H-M   'P 1'
#
loop_
_entity.id
_entity.type
_entity.pdbx_description
1 polymer ?
#
loop_
_entity_poly.entity_id
_entity_poly.type
_entity_poly.pdbx_seq_one_letter_code
_entity_poly.pdbx_strand_id
1 'polypeptide(L)'
;MQKILLYYRFAPIKDPEAVRLWQRALCEKLGLKGRILIAEHGINGTLGGDLKDLKQYAKETKTFPAFQGTVFKWSDGGREDFPKLVVKVRPEIVTFDAADEISVDNAGIKGGGKRLKPKQLHELVNKRKDVVFFDGRNQHEAAVGRFKNAVVPNVGHTRDFAKELEDPKYDAIKDKPVVTYCTGGIRCEVLSMMMKKRGFQDVYQLDGGIVKYGENTAMTDCGKVRFTSSTTASPPSSATKPKTSATASTAALKPATTKIASIKPATS
;
A
#
# COMPACT_ATOMS: atom_id res chain seq x y z
N MET A 1 -22.67 -8.53 -8.93
CA MET A 1 -21.59 -8.89 -7.98
C MET A 1 -20.81 -7.63 -7.70
N GLN A 2 -20.71 -7.25 -6.43
CA GLN A 2 -19.93 -6.09 -6.02
C GLN A 2 -18.48 -6.48 -5.70
N LYS A 3 -17.58 -5.51 -5.82
CA LYS A 3 -16.16 -5.64 -5.48
C LYS A 3 -15.65 -4.34 -4.85
N ILE A 4 -14.43 -4.40 -4.32
CA ILE A 4 -13.63 -3.24 -3.97
C ILE A 4 -12.48 -3.11 -4.98
N LEU A 5 -12.24 -1.89 -5.45
CA LEU A 5 -11.19 -1.50 -6.37
C LEU A 5 -10.18 -0.63 -5.64
N LEU A 6 -8.92 -1.07 -5.56
CA LEU A 6 -7.82 -0.34 -4.94
C LEU A 6 -6.79 0.04 -6.00
N TYR A 7 -6.33 1.27 -5.98
CA TYR A 7 -5.32 1.73 -6.93
C TYR A 7 -4.59 2.97 -6.43
N TYR A 8 -3.39 3.19 -6.96
CA TYR A 8 -2.70 4.47 -6.85
C TYR A 8 -1.84 4.68 -8.10
N ARG A 9 -1.53 5.94 -8.38
CA ARG A 9 -0.61 6.33 -9.44
C ARG A 9 0.10 7.61 -9.05
N PHE A 10 1.43 7.55 -9.03
CA PHE A 10 2.28 8.73 -9.00
C PHE A 10 2.50 9.19 -10.45
N ALA A 11 2.06 10.40 -10.75
CA ALA A 11 2.21 11.07 -12.04
C ALA A 11 1.87 12.55 -11.85
N PRO A 12 2.48 13.46 -12.63
CA PRO A 12 2.22 14.89 -12.49
C PRO A 12 0.76 15.22 -12.85
N ILE A 13 0.10 15.97 -11.99
CA ILE A 13 -1.25 16.50 -12.16
C ILE A 13 -1.18 18.02 -12.04
N LYS A 14 -1.41 18.72 -13.15
CA LYS A 14 -1.34 20.19 -13.21
C LYS A 14 -2.46 20.87 -12.42
N ASP A 15 -3.67 20.30 -12.45
CA ASP A 15 -4.85 20.83 -11.76
C ASP A 15 -5.54 19.72 -10.96
N PRO A 16 -5.14 19.52 -9.69
CA PRO A 16 -5.76 18.55 -8.78
C PRO A 16 -7.26 18.77 -8.56
N GLU A 17 -7.72 20.03 -8.59
CA GLU A 17 -9.13 20.36 -8.37
C GLU A 17 -10.01 19.96 -9.55
N ALA A 18 -9.55 20.20 -10.78
CA ALA A 18 -10.22 19.70 -11.97
C ALA A 18 -10.32 18.17 -11.97
N VAL A 19 -9.24 17.47 -11.60
CA VAL A 19 -9.27 16.01 -11.44
C VAL A 19 -10.23 15.59 -10.33
N ARG A 20 -10.31 16.32 -9.21
CA ARG A 20 -11.26 16.04 -8.12
C ARG A 20 -12.71 16.13 -8.61
N LEU A 21 -13.05 17.17 -9.35
CA LEU A 21 -14.39 17.35 -9.90
C LEU A 21 -14.74 16.22 -10.88
N TRP A 22 -13.83 15.91 -11.81
CA TRP A 22 -14.00 14.81 -12.75
C TRP A 22 -14.20 13.46 -12.05
N GLN A 23 -13.32 13.11 -11.11
CA GLN A 23 -13.37 11.85 -10.39
C GLN A 23 -14.64 11.71 -9.54
N ARG A 24 -15.08 12.81 -8.92
CA ARG A 24 -16.35 12.86 -8.20
C ARG A 24 -17.54 12.60 -9.12
N ALA A 25 -17.66 13.35 -10.21
CA ALA A 25 -18.77 13.22 -11.15
C ALA A 25 -18.83 11.81 -11.75
N LEU A 26 -17.67 11.22 -12.07
CA LEU A 26 -17.57 9.87 -12.58
C LEU A 26 -18.05 8.83 -11.56
N CYS A 27 -17.59 8.92 -10.31
CA CYS A 27 -18.03 8.01 -9.25
C CYS A 27 -19.53 8.15 -8.94
N GLU A 28 -20.07 9.37 -8.93
CA GLU A 28 -21.49 9.64 -8.69
C GLU A 28 -22.36 9.08 -9.81
N LYS A 29 -21.98 9.31 -11.08
CA LYS A 29 -22.65 8.73 -12.26
C LYS A 29 -22.70 7.19 -12.21
N LEU A 30 -21.63 6.57 -11.72
CA LEU A 30 -21.48 5.11 -11.63
C LEU A 30 -21.98 4.53 -10.30
N GLY A 31 -22.56 5.33 -9.41
CA GLY A 31 -23.06 4.86 -8.12
C GLY A 31 -21.98 4.25 -7.23
N LEU A 32 -20.74 4.74 -7.28
CA LEU A 32 -19.63 4.23 -6.47
C LEU A 32 -19.55 4.95 -5.12
N LYS A 33 -19.17 4.21 -4.06
CA LYS A 33 -18.80 4.77 -2.76
C LYS A 33 -17.32 4.49 -2.49
N GLY A 34 -16.71 5.22 -1.55
CA GLY A 34 -15.31 5.04 -1.20
C GLY A 34 -14.54 6.33 -1.05
N ARG A 35 -13.22 6.28 -1.19
CA ARG A 35 -12.34 7.43 -1.02
C ARG A 35 -11.34 7.55 -2.15
N ILE A 36 -11.15 8.77 -2.64
CA ILE A 36 -10.10 9.16 -3.58
C ILE A 36 -9.37 10.38 -3.02
N LEU A 37 -8.05 10.27 -2.92
CA LEU A 37 -7.14 11.37 -2.63
C LEU A 37 -6.41 11.75 -3.90
N ILE A 38 -6.33 13.05 -4.16
CA ILE A 38 -5.64 13.63 -5.32
C ILE A 38 -4.65 14.66 -4.80
N ALA A 39 -3.48 14.71 -5.40
CA ALA A 39 -2.46 15.72 -5.15
C ALA A 39 -1.74 16.03 -6.46
N GLU A 40 -0.89 17.06 -6.47
CA GLU A 40 -0.11 17.43 -7.66
C GLU A 40 0.77 16.29 -8.18
N HIS A 41 1.15 15.36 -7.31
CA HIS A 41 2.00 14.22 -7.64
C HIS A 41 1.24 12.91 -7.87
N GLY A 42 -0.11 12.90 -7.85
CA GLY A 42 -0.85 11.71 -8.24
C GLY A 42 -2.24 11.53 -7.64
N ILE A 43 -2.70 10.26 -7.69
CA ILE A 43 -4.03 9.82 -7.24
C ILE A 43 -3.92 8.51 -6.43
N ASN A 44 -4.76 8.37 -5.40
CA ASN A 44 -4.90 7.14 -4.60
C ASN A 44 -6.37 6.91 -4.28
N GLY A 45 -6.90 5.75 -4.64
CA GLY A 45 -8.32 5.45 -4.51
C GLY A 45 -8.63 4.06 -3.97
N THR A 46 -9.75 4.00 -3.26
CA THR A 46 -10.41 2.76 -2.83
C THR A 46 -11.91 2.95 -3.03
N LEU A 47 -12.49 2.20 -3.95
CA LEU A 47 -13.89 2.35 -4.37
C LEU A 47 -14.63 1.02 -4.27
N GLY A 48 -15.84 1.04 -3.75
CA GLY A 48 -16.76 -0.10 -3.73
C GLY A 48 -17.95 0.15 -4.65
N GLY A 49 -18.38 -0.90 -5.36
CA GLY A 49 -19.48 -0.83 -6.31
C GLY A 49 -19.68 -2.12 -7.09
N ASP A 50 -20.60 -2.09 -8.05
CA ASP A 50 -20.79 -3.22 -8.96
C ASP A 50 -19.59 -3.40 -9.88
N LEU A 51 -19.25 -4.65 -10.18
CA LEU A 51 -18.07 -4.98 -10.97
C LEU A 51 -18.08 -4.30 -12.35
N LYS A 52 -19.25 -4.14 -12.98
CA LYS A 52 -19.38 -3.46 -14.28
C LYS A 52 -19.01 -1.97 -14.16
N ASP A 53 -19.52 -1.30 -13.13
CA ASP A 53 -19.29 0.12 -12.89
C ASP A 53 -17.84 0.39 -12.49
N LEU A 54 -17.23 -0.49 -11.68
CA LEU A 54 -15.81 -0.39 -11.34
C LEU A 54 -14.90 -0.61 -12.56
N LYS A 55 -15.25 -1.53 -13.46
CA LYS A 55 -14.52 -1.71 -14.73
C LYS A 55 -14.65 -0.48 -15.64
N GLN A 56 -15.85 0.10 -15.72
CA GLN A 56 -16.08 1.33 -16.47
C GLN A 56 -15.28 2.48 -15.87
N TYR A 57 -15.31 2.65 -14.55
CA TYR A 57 -14.51 3.63 -13.83
C TYR A 57 -13.01 3.48 -14.12
N ALA A 58 -12.49 2.26 -14.06
CA ALA A 58 -11.07 1.99 -14.34
C ALA A 58 -10.71 2.33 -15.80
N LYS A 59 -11.59 2.02 -16.76
CA LYS A 59 -11.41 2.35 -18.17
C LYS A 59 -11.40 3.87 -18.40
N GLU A 60 -12.39 4.58 -17.86
CA GLU A 60 -12.49 6.03 -17.97
C GLU A 60 -11.33 6.73 -17.25
N THR A 61 -10.93 6.27 -16.07
CA THR A 61 -9.78 6.84 -15.35
C THR A 61 -8.50 6.74 -16.17
N LYS A 62 -8.32 5.66 -16.94
CA LYS A 62 -7.15 5.46 -17.82
C LYS A 62 -7.14 6.34 -19.07
N THR A 63 -8.23 7.04 -19.41
CA THR A 63 -8.21 7.95 -20.57
C THR A 63 -7.40 9.20 -20.28
N PHE A 64 -7.27 9.59 -19.01
CA PHE A 64 -6.40 10.68 -18.60
C PHE A 64 -4.93 10.27 -18.75
N PRO A 65 -4.09 10.99 -19.53
CA PRO A 65 -2.73 10.57 -19.85
C PRO A 65 -1.87 10.19 -18.62
N ALA A 66 -1.96 10.95 -17.53
CA ALA A 66 -1.21 10.67 -16.30
C ALA A 66 -1.59 9.33 -15.64
N PHE A 67 -2.78 8.80 -15.95
CA PHE A 67 -3.38 7.62 -15.30
C PHE A 67 -3.43 6.37 -16.19
N GLN A 68 -2.98 6.43 -17.44
CA GLN A 68 -2.99 5.30 -18.38
C GLN A 68 -2.35 4.02 -17.79
N GLY A 69 -1.21 4.18 -17.11
CA GLY A 69 -0.44 3.09 -16.49
C GLY A 69 -0.96 2.63 -15.11
N THR A 70 -2.15 3.05 -14.68
CA THR A 70 -2.68 2.71 -13.36
C THR A 70 -2.98 1.21 -13.26
N VAL A 71 -2.46 0.59 -12.21
CA VAL A 71 -2.75 -0.80 -11.85
C VAL A 71 -3.90 -0.82 -10.85
N PHE A 72 -4.98 -1.48 -11.24
CA PHE A 72 -6.17 -1.64 -10.42
C PHE A 72 -6.19 -3.04 -9.80
N LYS A 73 -6.26 -3.09 -8.47
CA LYS A 73 -6.35 -4.32 -7.69
C LYS A 73 -7.79 -4.55 -7.26
N TRP A 74 -8.22 -5.81 -7.32
CA TRP A 74 -9.58 -6.22 -6.98
C TRP A 74 -9.58 -6.93 -5.64
N SER A 75 -10.54 -6.61 -4.79
CA SER A 75 -10.75 -7.28 -3.51
C SER A 75 -12.23 -7.59 -3.30
N ASP A 76 -12.51 -8.53 -2.41
CA ASP A 76 -13.87 -8.83 -1.98
C ASP A 76 -14.44 -7.71 -1.10
N GLY A 77 -15.76 -7.59 -1.12
CA GLY A 77 -16.50 -6.49 -0.51
C GLY A 77 -17.37 -5.76 -1.54
N GLY A 78 -17.88 -4.59 -1.17
CA GLY A 78 -18.78 -3.82 -2.00
C GLY A 78 -18.93 -2.38 -1.54
N ARG A 79 -19.93 -1.69 -2.09
CA ARG A 79 -20.14 -0.26 -1.81
C ARG A 79 -20.54 -0.01 -0.36
N GLU A 80 -21.20 -0.96 0.29
CA GLU A 80 -21.67 -0.82 1.67
C GLU A 80 -20.55 -0.90 2.72
N ASP A 81 -19.33 -1.29 2.33
CA ASP A 81 -18.13 -1.14 3.17
C ASP A 81 -17.70 0.32 3.34
N PHE A 82 -18.30 1.24 2.57
CA PHE A 82 -18.00 2.67 2.61
C PHE A 82 -19.27 3.46 2.93
N PRO A 83 -19.27 4.34 3.94
CA PRO A 83 -20.46 5.10 4.31
C PRO A 83 -20.89 6.08 3.21
N LYS A 84 -19.92 6.68 2.50
CA LYS A 84 -20.16 7.65 1.42
C LYS A 84 -18.97 7.74 0.47
N LEU A 85 -19.16 8.42 -0.65
CA LEU A 85 -18.08 8.86 -1.54
C LEU A 85 -17.35 10.08 -0.96
N VAL A 86 -16.02 10.02 -0.91
CA VAL A 86 -15.15 11.11 -0.49
C VAL A 86 -14.04 11.30 -1.53
N VAL A 87 -14.12 12.36 -2.32
CA VAL A 87 -13.04 12.78 -3.23
C VAL A 87 -12.46 14.10 -2.73
N LYS A 88 -11.17 14.12 -2.41
CA LYS A 88 -10.49 15.27 -1.77
C LYS A 88 -9.13 15.53 -2.40
N VAL A 89 -8.82 16.81 -2.62
CA VAL A 89 -7.44 17.24 -2.83
C VAL A 89 -6.72 17.31 -1.49
N ARG A 90 -5.46 16.88 -1.50
CA ARG A 90 -4.55 16.89 -0.37
C ARG A 90 -3.14 17.25 -0.85
N PRO A 91 -2.26 17.74 0.04
CA PRO A 91 -0.85 17.88 -0.28
C PRO A 91 -0.19 16.57 -0.67
N GLU A 92 -0.68 15.44 -0.11
CA GLU A 92 -0.14 14.08 -0.28
C GLU A 92 -1.24 13.05 -0.50
N ILE A 93 -1.04 12.13 -1.47
CA ILE A 93 -1.91 10.96 -1.64
C ILE A 93 -1.61 9.84 -0.62
N VAL A 94 -0.47 9.95 0.07
CA VAL A 94 -0.06 9.16 1.24
C VAL A 94 0.71 10.08 2.18
N THR A 95 0.20 10.32 3.39
CA THR A 95 0.69 11.41 4.24
C THR A 95 1.99 11.04 4.95
N PHE A 96 3.11 11.57 4.45
CA PHE A 96 4.44 11.54 5.08
C PHE A 96 4.82 12.89 5.70
N ASP A 97 3.99 13.93 5.52
CA ASP A 97 4.29 15.34 5.85
C ASP A 97 5.60 15.79 5.17
N ALA A 98 5.81 15.35 3.93
CA ALA A 98 7.02 15.58 3.12
C ALA A 98 6.65 15.92 1.66
N ALA A 99 5.57 16.68 1.45
CA ALA A 99 5.01 16.97 0.13
C ALA A 99 6.01 17.68 -0.79
N ASP A 100 6.79 18.59 -0.21
CA ASP A 100 7.90 19.33 -0.83
C ASP A 100 9.08 18.42 -1.21
N GLU A 101 9.23 17.27 -0.55
CA GLU A 101 10.23 16.28 -0.92
C GLU A 101 9.79 15.42 -2.13
N ILE A 102 8.51 15.35 -2.45
CA ILE A 102 7.99 14.45 -3.50
C ILE A 102 8.10 15.10 -4.88
N SER A 103 8.91 14.48 -5.74
CA SER A 103 8.99 14.83 -7.15
C SER A 103 8.55 13.65 -8.01
N VAL A 104 7.71 13.89 -9.01
CA VAL A 104 7.20 12.85 -9.93
C VAL A 104 7.40 13.22 -11.38
N ASP A 105 7.51 12.20 -12.22
CA ASP A 105 7.35 12.29 -13.67
C ASP A 105 6.36 11.22 -14.15
N ASN A 106 6.27 11.02 -15.46
CA ASN A 106 5.35 10.03 -16.05
C ASN A 106 5.70 8.58 -15.68
N ALA A 107 6.92 8.29 -15.20
CA ALA A 107 7.35 6.97 -14.74
C ALA A 107 7.06 6.72 -13.24
N GLY A 108 6.85 7.78 -12.46
CA GLY A 108 6.48 7.72 -11.03
C GLY A 108 7.30 8.69 -10.18
N ILE A 109 7.59 8.30 -8.93
CA ILE A 109 8.46 9.08 -8.05
C ILE A 109 9.90 9.08 -8.56
N LYS A 110 10.49 10.26 -8.63
CA LYS A 110 11.91 10.47 -8.95
C LYS A 110 12.76 10.21 -7.72
N GLY A 111 13.93 9.60 -7.92
CA GLY A 111 14.88 9.35 -6.83
C GLY A 111 14.48 8.21 -5.88
N GLY A 112 13.38 7.49 -6.15
CA GLY A 112 12.98 6.31 -5.37
C GLY A 112 13.97 5.14 -5.45
N GLY A 113 13.71 4.13 -4.61
CA GLY A 113 14.44 2.86 -4.62
C GLY A 113 14.07 1.97 -5.81
N LYS A 114 14.97 1.05 -6.17
CA LYS A 114 14.74 0.12 -7.29
C LYS A 114 13.61 -0.87 -6.93
N ARG A 115 12.63 -1.01 -7.82
CA ARG A 115 11.54 -1.98 -7.66
C ARG A 115 12.05 -3.41 -7.84
N LEU A 116 11.80 -4.27 -6.86
CA LEU A 116 12.08 -5.70 -6.90
C LEU A 116 10.78 -6.48 -7.02
N LYS A 117 10.66 -7.28 -8.08
CA LYS A 117 9.67 -8.37 -8.12
C LYS A 117 10.03 -9.42 -7.07
N PRO A 118 9.07 -10.25 -6.59
CA PRO A 118 9.35 -11.30 -5.62
C PRO A 118 10.57 -12.16 -5.98
N LYS A 119 10.66 -12.67 -7.22
CA LYS A 119 11.82 -13.46 -7.67
C LYS A 119 13.16 -12.71 -7.53
N GLN A 120 13.20 -11.43 -7.88
CA GLN A 120 14.42 -10.60 -7.78
C GLN A 120 14.82 -10.33 -6.32
N LEU A 121 13.84 -10.25 -5.41
CA LEU A 121 14.10 -10.17 -3.97
C LEU A 121 14.81 -11.45 -3.48
N HIS A 122 14.30 -12.63 -3.86
CA HIS A 122 14.95 -13.89 -3.48
C HIS A 122 16.36 -14.01 -4.08
N GLU A 123 16.56 -13.59 -5.32
CA GLU A 123 17.89 -13.53 -5.93
C GLU A 123 18.84 -12.59 -5.16
N LEU A 124 18.36 -11.41 -4.74
CA LEU A 124 19.14 -10.46 -3.95
C LEU A 124 19.55 -11.07 -2.60
N VAL A 125 18.60 -11.63 -1.84
CA VAL A 125 18.86 -12.25 -0.52
C VAL A 125 19.74 -13.50 -0.64
N ASN A 126 19.70 -14.20 -1.76
CA ASN A 126 20.62 -15.32 -2.00
C ASN A 126 22.05 -14.86 -2.29
N LYS A 127 22.21 -13.73 -2.99
CA LYS A 127 23.53 -13.17 -3.34
C LYS A 127 24.16 -12.36 -2.20
N ARG A 128 23.35 -11.71 -1.38
CA ARG A 128 23.76 -10.77 -0.33
C ARG A 128 23.27 -11.27 1.02
N LYS A 129 24.20 -11.50 1.97
CA LYS A 129 23.88 -12.01 3.32
C LYS A 129 23.43 -10.89 4.28
N ASP A 130 23.66 -9.64 3.91
CA ASP A 130 23.50 -8.42 4.69
C ASP A 130 22.22 -7.63 4.35
N VAL A 131 21.28 -8.22 3.60
CA VAL A 131 20.03 -7.57 3.21
C VAL A 131 19.18 -7.25 4.43
N VAL A 132 18.80 -5.98 4.55
CA VAL A 132 17.94 -5.47 5.63
C VAL A 132 16.53 -5.27 5.08
N PHE A 133 15.56 -5.94 5.70
CA PHE A 133 14.15 -5.66 5.45
C PHE A 133 13.71 -4.48 6.31
N PHE A 134 13.07 -3.47 5.71
CA PHE A 134 12.58 -2.29 6.40
C PHE A 134 11.06 -2.18 6.26
N ASP A 135 10.34 -2.27 7.37
CA ASP A 135 8.88 -2.26 7.38
C ASP A 135 8.36 -0.81 7.23
N GLY A 136 7.77 -0.52 6.08
CA GLY A 136 7.13 0.76 5.78
C GLY A 136 5.69 0.84 6.27
N ARG A 137 5.34 0.08 7.31
CA ARG A 137 4.02 0.06 7.96
C ARG A 137 4.11 0.56 9.39
N ASN A 138 2.96 0.80 10.02
CA ASN A 138 2.94 1.16 11.43
C ASN A 138 3.22 -0.06 12.33
N GLN A 139 3.51 0.21 13.60
CA GLN A 139 3.82 -0.85 14.59
C GLN A 139 2.70 -1.88 14.74
N HIS A 140 1.43 -1.45 14.69
CA HIS A 140 0.29 -2.36 14.80
C HIS A 140 0.24 -3.37 13.64
N GLU A 141 0.43 -2.91 12.40
CA GLU A 141 0.50 -3.77 11.22
C GLU A 141 1.71 -4.71 11.26
N ALA A 142 2.86 -4.23 11.74
CA ALA A 142 4.08 -5.01 11.86
C ALA A 142 3.97 -6.10 12.96
N ALA A 143 3.19 -5.85 14.02
CA ALA A 143 2.95 -6.80 15.09
C ALA A 143 2.13 -8.01 14.64
N VAL A 144 1.16 -7.82 13.73
CA VAL A 144 0.36 -8.92 13.15
C VAL A 144 1.23 -9.89 12.34
N GLY A 145 2.19 -9.35 11.62
CA GLY A 145 3.19 -10.15 10.93
C GLY A 145 4.12 -9.29 10.09
N ARG A 146 5.35 -9.78 9.88
CA ARG A 146 6.45 -9.07 9.20
C ARG A 146 7.47 -10.04 8.62
N PHE A 147 8.36 -9.56 7.75
CA PHE A 147 9.52 -10.37 7.36
C PHE A 147 10.43 -10.64 8.56
N LYS A 148 10.99 -11.84 8.63
CA LYS A 148 11.93 -12.25 9.68
C LYS A 148 13.10 -11.26 9.73
N ASN A 149 13.46 -10.82 10.93
CA ASN A 149 14.53 -9.84 11.19
C ASN A 149 14.32 -8.47 10.54
N ALA A 150 13.09 -8.13 10.11
CA ALA A 150 12.83 -6.80 9.59
C ALA A 150 12.99 -5.74 10.67
N VAL A 151 13.64 -4.64 10.29
CA VAL A 151 13.64 -3.38 11.03
C VAL A 151 12.21 -2.85 11.05
N VAL A 152 11.66 -2.66 12.25
CA VAL A 152 10.34 -2.07 12.47
C VAL A 152 10.54 -0.70 13.08
N PRO A 153 10.26 0.38 12.33
CA PRO A 153 10.38 1.74 12.85
C PRO A 153 9.40 2.05 13.97
N ASN A 154 9.75 2.96 14.86
CA ASN A 154 8.92 3.39 15.98
C ASN A 154 7.88 4.43 15.54
N VAL A 155 7.00 4.03 14.62
CA VAL A 155 6.02 4.92 13.98
C VAL A 155 4.59 4.45 14.23
N GLY A 156 3.78 5.34 14.79
CA GLY A 156 2.33 5.14 14.94
C GLY A 156 1.57 5.48 13.65
N HIS A 157 2.04 6.49 12.94
CA HIS A 157 1.45 7.01 11.72
C HIS A 157 2.48 7.18 10.60
N THR A 158 2.01 7.17 9.35
CA THR A 158 2.89 7.31 8.16
C THR A 158 3.65 8.65 8.16
N ARG A 159 3.08 9.71 8.72
CA ARG A 159 3.74 11.02 8.84
C ARG A 159 4.97 11.01 9.73
N ASP A 160 5.05 10.05 10.66
CA ASP A 160 6.13 10.00 11.64
C ASP A 160 7.44 9.47 11.02
N PHE A 161 7.38 8.83 9.84
CA PHE A 161 8.56 8.30 9.16
C PHE A 161 9.60 9.37 8.81
N ALA A 162 9.17 10.60 8.48
CA ALA A 162 10.07 11.69 8.14
C ALA A 162 11.05 11.98 9.28
N LYS A 163 10.51 12.08 10.50
CA LYS A 163 11.29 12.31 11.72
C LYS A 163 12.04 11.05 12.17
N GLU A 164 11.39 9.89 12.10
CA GLU A 164 11.97 8.64 12.54
C GLU A 164 13.26 8.31 11.75
N LEU A 165 13.28 8.53 10.42
CA LEU A 165 14.46 8.24 9.60
C LEU A 165 15.69 9.11 9.92
N GLU A 166 15.54 10.19 10.69
CA GLU A 166 16.66 11.01 11.18
C GLU A 166 17.35 10.39 12.41
N ASP A 167 16.77 9.36 13.01
CA ASP A 167 17.33 8.72 14.21
C ASP A 167 18.66 8.01 13.88
N PRO A 168 19.76 8.31 14.60
CA PRO A 168 21.08 7.69 14.39
C PRO A 168 21.10 6.16 14.49
N LYS A 169 20.08 5.54 15.09
CA LYS A 169 19.94 4.07 15.12
C LYS A 169 19.96 3.43 13.73
N TYR A 170 19.66 4.20 12.68
CA TYR A 170 19.69 3.73 11.30
C TYR A 170 21.04 3.90 10.59
N ASP A 171 22.03 4.55 11.20
CA ASP A 171 23.33 4.77 10.56
C ASP A 171 24.02 3.44 10.19
N ALA A 172 23.90 2.43 11.05
CA ALA A 172 24.46 1.09 10.83
C ALA A 172 23.83 0.30 9.67
N ILE A 173 22.76 0.82 9.03
CA ILE A 173 22.11 0.21 7.86
C ILE A 173 22.17 1.07 6.60
N LYS A 174 22.74 2.28 6.64
CA LYS A 174 22.79 3.20 5.46
C LYS A 174 23.61 2.65 4.30
N ASP A 175 24.67 1.88 4.58
CA ASP A 175 25.53 1.25 3.57
C ASP A 175 25.07 -0.16 3.15
N LYS A 176 24.00 -0.67 3.77
CA LYS A 176 23.48 -2.02 3.49
C LYS A 176 22.41 -2.00 2.39
N PRO A 177 22.18 -3.14 1.70
CA PRO A 177 21.04 -3.27 0.80
C PRO A 177 19.75 -3.29 1.63
N VAL A 178 18.98 -2.20 1.57
CA VAL A 178 17.73 -2.05 2.32
C VAL A 178 16.53 -2.28 1.41
N VAL A 179 15.71 -3.27 1.73
CA VAL A 179 14.46 -3.58 1.02
C VAL A 179 13.28 -3.07 1.84
N THR A 180 12.68 -1.98 1.37
CA THR A 180 11.42 -1.46 1.93
C THR A 180 10.22 -2.27 1.46
N TYR A 181 9.25 -2.49 2.34
CA TYR A 181 8.00 -3.15 1.99
C TYR A 181 6.84 -2.58 2.82
N CYS A 182 5.64 -2.65 2.25
CA CYS A 182 4.41 -2.30 2.95
C CYS A 182 3.28 -3.18 2.41
N THR A 183 2.03 -2.90 2.79
CA THR A 183 0.88 -3.72 2.39
C THR A 183 0.68 -3.75 0.86
N GLY A 184 0.61 -2.58 0.22
CA GLY A 184 0.19 -2.45 -1.19
C GLY A 184 1.17 -1.75 -2.13
N GLY A 185 2.31 -1.29 -1.62
CA GLY A 185 3.40 -0.62 -2.38
C GLY A 185 3.46 0.90 -2.20
N ILE A 186 2.32 1.61 -2.10
CA ILE A 186 2.28 3.09 -2.14
C ILE A 186 3.20 3.79 -1.13
N ARG A 187 3.30 3.28 0.11
CA ARG A 187 4.18 3.84 1.15
C ARG A 187 5.66 3.69 0.78
N CYS A 188 6.04 2.58 0.15
CA CYS A 188 7.43 2.31 -0.24
C CYS A 188 7.93 3.22 -1.35
N GLU A 189 7.04 3.71 -2.21
CA GLU A 189 7.40 4.67 -3.25
C GLU A 189 7.99 5.94 -2.62
N VAL A 190 7.30 6.51 -1.64
CA VAL A 190 7.74 7.72 -0.92
C VAL A 190 8.86 7.40 0.06
N LEU A 191 8.69 6.34 0.87
CA LEU A 191 9.66 5.94 1.89
C LEU A 191 11.05 5.67 1.29
N SER A 192 11.14 4.95 0.18
CA SER A 192 12.43 4.63 -0.44
C SER A 192 13.14 5.88 -0.98
N MET A 193 12.38 6.87 -1.47
CA MET A 193 12.92 8.17 -1.86
C MET A 193 13.45 8.93 -0.64
N MET A 194 12.68 8.99 0.44
CA MET A 194 13.08 9.66 1.69
C MET A 194 14.33 9.05 2.32
N MET A 195 14.45 7.71 2.29
CA MET A 195 15.65 7.01 2.76
C MET A 195 16.87 7.39 1.93
N LYS A 196 16.76 7.42 0.59
CA LYS A 196 17.88 7.83 -0.26
C LYS A 196 18.33 9.27 0.00
N LYS A 197 17.38 10.19 0.23
CA LYS A 197 17.71 11.58 0.63
C LYS A 197 18.44 11.66 1.97
N ARG A 198 18.23 10.70 2.86
CA ARG A 198 18.83 10.61 4.19
C ARG A 198 20.11 9.75 4.23
N GLY A 199 20.71 9.50 3.06
CA GLY A 199 22.04 8.88 2.94
C GLY A 199 22.06 7.36 2.85
N PHE A 200 20.90 6.70 2.71
CA PHE A 200 20.86 5.28 2.43
C PHE A 200 21.26 5.02 0.96
N GLN A 201 22.31 4.23 0.76
CA GLN A 201 22.95 4.08 -0.55
C GLN A 201 22.21 3.09 -1.46
N ASP A 202 21.87 1.91 -0.93
CA ASP A 202 21.34 0.79 -1.72
C ASP A 202 19.91 0.45 -1.33
N VAL A 203 18.95 1.30 -1.75
CA VAL A 203 17.53 1.18 -1.37
C VAL A 203 16.70 0.54 -2.48
N TYR A 204 15.94 -0.48 -2.08
CA TYR A 204 14.99 -1.22 -2.90
C TYR A 204 13.58 -1.10 -2.32
N GLN A 205 12.59 -1.39 -3.15
CA GLN A 205 11.19 -1.51 -2.74
C GLN A 205 10.54 -2.75 -3.33
N LEU A 206 9.79 -3.48 -2.51
CA LEU A 206 9.06 -4.66 -2.93
C LEU A 206 7.85 -4.27 -3.78
N ASP A 207 7.89 -4.62 -5.06
CA ASP A 207 6.84 -4.31 -6.02
C ASP A 207 5.51 -4.95 -5.60
N GLY A 208 4.48 -4.12 -5.44
CA GLY A 208 3.14 -4.54 -5.02
C GLY A 208 2.97 -4.87 -3.52
N GLY A 209 4.04 -4.81 -2.73
CA GLY A 209 4.00 -5.04 -1.28
C GLY A 209 3.80 -6.50 -0.87
N ILE A 210 3.47 -6.70 0.42
CA ILE A 210 3.28 -8.03 1.03
C ILE A 210 2.14 -8.79 0.36
N VAL A 211 1.08 -8.10 -0.09
CA VAL A 211 -0.08 -8.74 -0.74
C VAL A 211 0.37 -9.46 -2.02
N LYS A 212 1.08 -8.76 -2.91
CA LYS A 212 1.58 -9.36 -4.16
C LYS A 212 2.65 -10.43 -3.91
N TYR A 213 3.41 -10.29 -2.83
CA TYR A 213 4.38 -11.30 -2.43
C TYR A 213 3.70 -12.59 -1.97
N GLY A 214 2.65 -12.49 -1.15
CA GLY A 214 1.91 -13.63 -0.61
C GLY A 214 1.10 -14.43 -1.63
N GLU A 215 0.75 -13.81 -2.78
CA GLU A 215 0.14 -14.50 -3.92
C GLU A 215 1.07 -15.54 -4.56
N ASN A 216 2.39 -15.44 -4.33
CA ASN A 216 3.38 -16.35 -4.88
C ASN A 216 3.79 -17.43 -3.85
N THR A 217 2.99 -18.49 -3.77
CA THR A 217 3.13 -19.58 -2.78
C THR A 217 4.48 -20.29 -2.82
N ALA A 218 5.14 -20.36 -3.99
CA ALA A 218 6.47 -20.94 -4.12
C ALA A 218 7.56 -20.12 -3.42
N MET A 219 7.33 -18.82 -3.21
CA MET A 219 8.29 -17.88 -2.64
C MET A 219 8.15 -17.75 -1.12
N THR A 220 6.94 -17.95 -0.57
CA THR A 220 6.64 -17.80 0.87
C THR A 220 7.27 -18.86 1.78
N ASP A 221 7.74 -19.98 1.22
CA ASP A 221 8.35 -21.10 1.97
C ASP A 221 9.90 -21.16 1.85
N CYS A 222 10.52 -20.14 1.25
CA CYS A 222 11.98 -20.10 1.12
C CYS A 222 12.62 -19.59 2.42
N GLY A 223 13.33 -20.47 3.14
CA GLY A 223 13.84 -20.23 4.50
C GLY A 223 14.67 -18.96 4.75
N LYS A 224 15.18 -18.28 3.71
CA LYS A 224 15.91 -17.00 3.83
C LYS A 224 15.01 -15.75 3.79
N VAL A 225 13.83 -15.83 3.18
CA VAL A 225 12.84 -14.75 3.12
C VAL A 225 11.53 -15.31 3.66
N ARG A 226 11.30 -15.13 4.95
CA ARG A 226 10.14 -15.69 5.65
C ARG A 226 9.29 -14.57 6.22
N PHE A 227 8.02 -14.54 5.87
CA PHE A 227 7.03 -13.69 6.54
C PHE A 227 6.49 -14.45 7.75
N THR A 228 6.65 -13.89 8.94
CA THR A 228 6.14 -14.47 10.19
C THR A 228 4.85 -13.76 10.57
N SER A 229 3.74 -14.48 10.72
CA SER A 229 2.50 -13.98 11.30
C SER A 229 2.28 -14.57 12.70
N SER A 230 1.76 -13.79 13.64
CA SER A 230 1.39 -14.29 14.96
C SER A 230 0.03 -14.99 14.89
N THR A 231 0.01 -16.32 14.79
CA THR A 231 -1.24 -17.12 14.80
C THR A 231 -1.67 -17.55 16.21
N THR A 232 -1.35 -16.79 17.25
CA THR A 232 -1.67 -17.12 18.65
C THR A 232 -2.64 -16.13 19.31
N ALA A 233 -3.59 -15.57 18.56
CA ALA A 233 -4.75 -14.90 19.15
C ALA A 233 -5.97 -15.83 19.01
N SER A 234 -6.20 -16.68 20.02
CA SER A 234 -7.46 -17.39 20.18
C SER A 234 -8.60 -16.37 20.36
N PRO A 235 -9.78 -16.56 19.75
CA PRO A 235 -10.90 -15.65 19.93
C PRO A 235 -11.42 -15.73 21.38
N PRO A 236 -11.69 -14.60 22.05
CA PRO A 236 -12.40 -14.63 23.33
C PRO A 236 -13.82 -15.17 23.12
N SER A 237 -14.24 -16.06 24.03
CA SER A 237 -15.56 -16.66 24.03
C SER A 237 -16.65 -15.63 24.41
N SER A 238 -17.89 -16.02 24.14
CA SER A 238 -19.16 -15.29 24.11
C SER A 238 -19.54 -14.33 25.26
N ALA A 239 -20.45 -13.40 24.90
CA ALA A 239 -21.36 -12.57 25.71
C ALA A 239 -20.70 -11.37 26.43
N THR A 240 -21.06 -10.10 26.17
CA THR A 240 -22.34 -9.45 26.49
C THR A 240 -22.37 -8.05 25.83
N LYS A 241 -23.53 -7.56 25.37
CA LYS A 241 -23.72 -6.17 24.87
C LYS A 241 -23.64 -5.14 26.03
N PRO A 242 -22.99 -3.98 25.82
CA PRO A 242 -23.67 -2.71 26.16
C PRO A 242 -23.52 -1.58 25.12
N LYS A 243 -24.32 -0.54 25.32
CA LYS A 243 -24.69 0.59 24.45
C LYS A 243 -23.59 1.67 24.28
N THR A 244 -23.67 2.34 23.12
CA THR A 244 -23.36 3.77 22.81
C THR A 244 -22.08 4.44 23.34
N SER A 245 -21.22 4.90 22.42
CA SER A 245 -20.79 6.30 22.30
C SER A 245 -19.99 6.52 21.00
N ALA A 246 -20.11 7.71 20.44
CA ALA A 246 -19.54 8.11 19.16
C ALA A 246 -18.04 8.43 19.30
N THR A 247 -17.21 7.87 18.42
CA THR A 247 -15.93 8.48 18.03
C THR A 247 -15.48 7.91 16.68
N ALA A 248 -15.21 8.82 15.74
CA ALA A 248 -14.74 8.49 14.40
C ALA A 248 -13.36 7.82 14.48
N SER A 249 -13.28 6.56 14.06
CA SER A 249 -12.02 5.82 13.95
C SER A 249 -11.87 5.25 12.54
N THR A 250 -10.64 5.38 12.05
CA THR A 250 -10.08 4.73 10.86
C THR A 250 -10.62 3.31 10.69
N ALA A 251 -11.38 3.09 9.61
CA ALA A 251 -11.76 1.76 9.18
C ALA A 251 -10.50 0.99 8.77
N ALA A 252 -9.92 0.29 9.75
CA ALA A 252 -9.08 -0.86 9.51
C ALA A 252 -9.92 -1.84 8.68
N LEU A 253 -9.45 -2.13 7.46
CA LEU A 253 -9.88 -3.33 6.75
C LEU A 253 -9.72 -4.49 7.74
N LYS A 254 -10.83 -5.12 8.13
CA LYS A 254 -10.76 -6.44 8.75
C LYS A 254 -9.93 -7.31 7.79
N PRO A 255 -8.89 -8.02 8.25
CA PRO A 255 -8.27 -9.01 7.39
C PRO A 255 -9.36 -10.04 7.07
N ALA A 256 -9.69 -10.16 5.79
CA ALA A 256 -10.42 -11.32 5.31
C ALA A 256 -9.60 -12.53 5.74
N THR A 257 -10.09 -13.30 6.69
CA THR A 257 -9.61 -14.65 6.98
C THR A 257 -9.91 -15.50 5.76
N THR A 258 -9.07 -15.40 4.74
CA THR A 258 -9.01 -16.38 3.67
C THR A 258 -8.40 -17.62 4.29
N LYS A 259 -9.27 -18.58 4.68
CA LYS A 259 -8.86 -19.98 4.75
C LYS A 259 -8.12 -20.27 3.45
N ILE A 260 -6.85 -20.65 3.55
CA ILE A 260 -6.08 -21.20 2.43
C ILE A 260 -6.78 -22.52 2.06
N ALA A 261 -7.78 -22.42 1.19
CA ALA A 261 -8.38 -23.56 0.54
C ALA A 261 -7.52 -23.86 -0.68
N SER A 262 -6.90 -25.04 -0.66
CA SER A 262 -6.20 -25.67 -1.76
C SER A 262 -7.02 -25.61 -3.07
N ILE A 263 -6.58 -24.80 -4.02
CA ILE A 263 -7.09 -24.78 -5.39
C ILE A 263 -6.28 -25.82 -6.18
N LYS A 264 -6.92 -26.94 -6.56
CA LYS A 264 -6.37 -27.85 -7.58
C LYS A 264 -6.51 -27.19 -8.96
N PRO A 265 -5.54 -27.37 -9.87
CA PRO A 265 -5.67 -26.91 -11.24
C PRO A 265 -6.71 -27.75 -11.98
N ALA A 266 -7.65 -27.10 -12.67
CA ALA A 266 -8.51 -27.76 -13.64
C ALA A 266 -7.68 -28.07 -14.90
N THR A 267 -7.44 -29.35 -15.16
CA THR A 267 -7.09 -29.85 -16.49
C THR A 267 -8.34 -29.85 -17.36
N SER A 268 -8.16 -29.42 -18.62
CA SER A 268 -9.00 -29.57 -19.82
C SER A 268 -10.35 -30.27 -19.66
#